data_AF-A0A6P5RN31-F1
#
_entry.id   AF-A0A6P5RN31-F1
#
_cell.length_a   1.000
_cell.length_b   1.000
_cell.length_c   1.000
_cell.angle_alpha   90.00
_cell.angle_beta   90.00
_cell.angle_gamma   90.00
#
_symmetry.space_group_name_H-M   'P 1'
#
loop_
_entity.id
_entity.type
_entity.pdbx_description
1 polymer ?
#
loop_
_entity_poly.entity_id
_entity_poly.type
_entity_poly.pdbx_seq_one_letter_code
_entity_poly.pdbx_strand_id
1 'polypeptide(L)'
;MKGEDLEELNFDELHKLEQLVDASLGRAIETEEELNMSEIMALERKEAELVEANNQLRQRMLSRGNIGPALMEPERLINNIGGGGEEEGMSSESATNATISSCSSGLSLSLEDDCSDVTLALKLG
;
A
#
# COMPACT_ATOMS: atom_id res chain seq x y z
N MET A 1 3.72 22.57 22.56
CA MET A 1 4.65 23.50 23.23
C MET A 1 5.98 23.42 22.51
N LYS A 2 6.70 24.52 22.29
CA LYS A 2 7.92 24.52 21.45
C LYS A 2 9.24 24.61 22.23
N GLY A 3 9.17 24.78 23.55
CA GLY A 3 10.37 25.01 24.39
C GLY A 3 10.96 26.41 24.24
N GLU A 4 10.14 27.38 23.82
CA GLU A 4 10.51 28.81 23.73
C GLU A 4 10.25 29.49 25.09
N ASP A 5 11.00 30.54 25.40
CA ASP A 5 10.87 31.40 26.60
C ASP A 5 11.01 30.68 27.96
N LEU A 6 11.87 29.66 28.03
CA LEU A 6 12.08 28.88 29.26
C LEU A 6 12.94 29.63 30.30
N GLU A 7 13.69 30.66 29.91
CA GLU A 7 14.58 31.40 30.82
C GLU A 7 13.83 32.16 31.91
N GLU A 8 12.53 32.40 31.73
CA GLU A 8 11.67 33.09 32.69
C GLU A 8 11.14 32.17 33.81
N LEU A 9 11.27 30.85 33.65
CA LEU A 9 10.74 29.86 34.60
C LEU A 9 11.77 29.50 35.66
N ASN A 10 11.31 29.37 36.90
CA ASN A 10 12.12 28.75 37.94
C ASN A 10 12.11 27.22 37.82
N PHE A 11 12.97 26.55 38.61
CA PHE A 11 13.13 25.09 38.55
C PHE A 11 11.82 24.32 38.81
N ASP A 12 11.02 24.75 39.79
CA ASP A 12 9.75 24.09 40.12
C ASP A 12 8.71 24.25 39.00
N GLU A 13 8.69 25.40 38.34
CA GLU A 13 7.83 25.67 37.19
C GLU A 13 8.26 24.85 35.97
N LEU A 14 9.57 24.77 35.72
CA LEU A 14 10.12 23.96 34.63
C LEU A 14 9.79 22.47 34.83
N HIS A 15 9.92 21.96 36.05
CA HIS A 15 9.59 20.57 36.37
C HIS A 15 8.08 20.27 36.24
N LYS A 16 7.21 21.22 36.58
CA LYS A 16 5.76 21.08 36.33
C LYS A 16 5.44 21.10 34.84
N LEU A 17 6.14 21.93 34.08
CA LEU A 17 5.98 22.00 32.64
C LEU A 17 6.39 20.70 31.96
N GLU A 18 7.52 20.12 32.36
CA GLU A 18 7.98 18.81 31.92
C GLU A 18 6.92 17.73 32.16
N GLN A 19 6.40 17.62 33.39
CA GLN A 19 5.34 16.66 33.70
C GLN A 19 4.07 16.85 32.86
N LEU A 20 3.67 18.11 32.60
CA LEU A 20 2.51 18.40 31.78
C LEU A 20 2.74 17.98 30.33
N VAL A 21 3.91 18.30 29.79
CA VAL A 21 4.31 17.94 28.42
C VAL A 21 4.34 16.42 28.28
N ASP A 22 5.03 15.72 29.17
CA ASP A 22 5.13 14.25 29.16
C ASP A 22 3.74 13.59 29.25
N ALA A 23 2.90 14.04 30.19
CA ALA A 23 1.56 13.49 30.32
C ALA A 23 0.69 13.78 29.10
N SER A 24 0.82 14.97 28.48
CA SER A 24 0.06 15.33 27.29
C SER A 24 0.53 14.60 26.04
N LEU A 25 1.84 14.38 25.91
CA LEU A 25 2.45 13.66 24.81
C LEU A 25 2.10 12.17 24.89
N GLY A 26 2.18 11.58 26.08
CA GLY A 26 1.76 10.19 26.32
C GLY A 26 0.32 9.95 25.88
N ARG A 27 -0.63 10.81 26.30
CA ARG A 27 -2.03 10.71 25.85
C ARG A 27 -2.19 10.88 24.35
N ALA A 28 -1.43 11.78 23.72
CA ALA A 28 -1.51 12.00 22.29
C ALA A 28 -1.03 10.75 21.51
N ILE A 29 0.06 10.13 21.97
CA ILE A 29 0.58 8.88 21.39
C ILE A 29 -0.45 7.76 21.55
N GLU A 30 -0.96 7.53 22.76
CA GLU A 30 -1.97 6.49 23.02
C GLU A 30 -3.22 6.67 22.13
N THR A 31 -3.67 7.91 21.96
CA THR A 31 -4.83 8.21 21.10
C THR A 31 -4.54 7.90 19.63
N GLU A 32 -3.38 8.30 19.12
CA GLU A 32 -2.96 7.98 17.75
C GLU A 32 -2.81 6.46 17.54
N GLU A 33 -2.25 5.74 18.51
CA GLU A 33 -2.14 4.28 18.46
C GLU A 33 -3.51 3.60 18.41
N GLU A 34 -4.47 4.04 19.23
CA GLU A 34 -5.84 3.53 19.24
C GLU A 34 -6.55 3.77 17.90
N LEU A 35 -6.42 4.98 17.33
CA LEU A 35 -7.00 5.31 16.03
C LEU A 35 -6.41 4.45 14.91
N ASN A 36 -5.09 4.34 14.84
CA ASN A 36 -4.40 3.52 13.84
C ASN A 36 -4.80 2.05 13.96
N MET A 37 -4.85 1.51 15.18
CA MET A 37 -5.26 0.12 15.42
C MET A 37 -6.71 -0.11 14.98
N SER A 38 -7.61 0.83 15.29
CA SER A 38 -9.01 0.77 14.85
C SER A 38 -9.14 0.76 13.32
N GLU A 39 -8.34 1.58 12.62
CA GLU A 39 -8.34 1.60 11.16
C GLU A 39 -7.81 0.30 10.54
N ILE A 40 -6.72 -0.26 11.10
CA ILE A 40 -6.18 -1.56 10.69
C ILE A 40 -7.27 -2.64 10.81
N MET A 41 -7.92 -2.74 11.97
CA MET A 41 -9.00 -3.72 12.18
C MET A 41 -10.20 -3.51 11.24
N ALA A 42 -10.49 -2.26 10.87
CA ALA A 42 -11.54 -1.97 9.90
C ALA A 42 -11.17 -2.46 8.49
N LEU A 43 -9.92 -2.26 8.08
CA LEU A 43 -9.40 -2.71 6.79
C LEU A 43 -9.29 -4.24 6.71
N GLU A 44 -8.78 -4.91 7.73
CA GLU A 44 -8.69 -6.38 7.78
C GLU A 44 -10.09 -7.04 7.67
N ARG A 45 -11.10 -6.47 8.33
CA ARG A 45 -12.48 -6.94 8.20
C ARG A 45 -12.98 -6.80 6.77
N LYS A 46 -12.73 -5.64 6.14
CA LYS A 46 -13.13 -5.37 4.76
C LYS A 46 -12.40 -6.28 3.78
N GLU A 47 -11.13 -6.59 4.03
CA GLU A 47 -10.36 -7.56 3.25
C GLU A 47 -11.04 -8.93 3.30
N ALA A 48 -11.38 -9.43 4.49
CA ALA A 48 -12.05 -10.71 4.66
C ALA A 48 -13.40 -10.78 3.91
N GLU A 49 -14.22 -9.73 4.04
CA GLU A 49 -15.51 -9.63 3.32
C GLU A 49 -15.32 -9.63 1.79
N LEU A 50 -14.33 -8.90 1.28
CA LEU A 50 -14.03 -8.84 -0.15
C LEU A 50 -13.51 -10.17 -0.68
N VAL A 51 -12.62 -10.85 0.06
CA VAL A 51 -12.12 -12.19 -0.28
C VAL A 51 -13.27 -13.18 -0.37
N GLU A 52 -14.19 -13.17 0.59
CA GLU A 52 -15.37 -14.03 0.57
C GLU A 52 -16.27 -13.74 -0.63
N ALA A 53 -16.64 -12.47 -0.84
CA ALA A 53 -17.49 -12.07 -1.96
C ALA A 53 -16.87 -12.42 -3.33
N ASN A 54 -15.56 -12.25 -3.47
CA ASN A 54 -14.84 -12.61 -4.69
C ASN A 54 -14.86 -14.12 -4.94
N ASN A 55 -14.65 -14.92 -3.89
CA ASN A 55 -14.73 -16.38 -3.97
C ASN A 55 -16.13 -16.86 -4.36
N GLN A 56 -17.18 -16.29 -3.77
CA GLN A 56 -18.57 -16.59 -4.13
C GLN A 56 -18.87 -16.23 -5.59
N LEU A 57 -18.37 -15.08 -6.07
CA LEU A 57 -18.55 -14.65 -7.45
C LEU A 57 -17.85 -15.62 -8.41
N ARG A 58 -16.60 -16.00 -8.13
CA ARG A 58 -15.86 -17.01 -8.90
C ARG A 58 -16.62 -18.33 -8.99
N GLN A 59 -17.16 -18.82 -7.87
CA GLN A 59 -17.98 -20.04 -7.86
C GLN A 59 -19.24 -19.91 -8.75
N ARG A 60 -19.93 -18.76 -8.69
CA ARG A 60 -21.08 -18.49 -9.56
C ARG A 60 -20.70 -18.46 -11.03
N MET A 61 -19.56 -17.85 -11.39
CA MET A 61 -19.07 -17.79 -12.77
C MET A 61 -18.73 -19.18 -13.32
N LEU A 62 -18.10 -20.04 -12.52
CA LEU A 62 -17.84 -21.45 -12.86
C LEU A 62 -19.15 -22.21 -13.06
N SER A 63 -20.10 -22.07 -12.14
CA SER A 63 -21.39 -22.80 -12.20
C SER A 63 -22.26 -22.41 -13.40
N ARG A 64 -22.12 -21.18 -13.90
CA ARG A 64 -22.89 -20.66 -15.04
C ARG A 64 -22.28 -20.97 -16.41
N GLY A 65 -21.10 -21.60 -16.45
CA GLY A 65 -20.44 -22.03 -17.69
C GLY A 65 -19.81 -20.92 -18.52
N ASN A 66 -19.63 -19.71 -17.96
CA ASN A 66 -19.19 -18.54 -18.72
C ASN A 66 -17.65 -18.40 -18.85
N ILE A 67 -16.86 -19.11 -18.04
CA ILE A 67 -15.38 -19.04 -18.08
C ILE A 67 -14.80 -20.42 -17.73
N GLY A 68 -13.90 -20.94 -18.57
CA GLY A 68 -13.16 -22.19 -18.32
C GLY A 68 -12.06 -22.03 -17.24
N PRO A 69 -11.61 -23.12 -16.60
CA PRO A 69 -10.74 -23.08 -15.43
C PRO A 69 -9.37 -22.40 -15.63
N ALA A 70 -8.99 -22.08 -16.87
CA ALA A 70 -7.68 -21.53 -17.23
C ALA A 70 -7.49 -20.01 -16.98
N LEU A 71 -8.56 -19.23 -16.75
CA LEU A 71 -8.45 -17.77 -16.49
C LEU A 71 -8.39 -17.42 -14.98
N MET A 72 -8.20 -18.40 -14.11
CA MET A 72 -8.28 -18.24 -12.66
C MET A 72 -7.00 -18.72 -11.97
N GLU A 73 -5.83 -18.39 -12.54
CA GLU A 73 -4.58 -18.45 -11.77
C GLU A 73 -4.67 -17.37 -10.68
N PRO A 74 -4.56 -17.72 -9.39
CA PRO A 74 -4.52 -16.72 -8.35
C PRO A 74 -3.24 -15.91 -8.53
N GLU A 75 -3.36 -14.60 -8.77
CA GLU A 75 -2.30 -13.68 -8.42
C GLU A 75 -2.01 -13.93 -6.93
N ARG A 76 -0.92 -14.66 -6.67
CA ARG A 76 -0.37 -14.85 -5.34
C ARG A 76 -0.01 -13.45 -4.86
N LEU A 77 -0.92 -12.81 -4.14
CA LEU A 77 -0.61 -11.61 -3.39
C LEU A 77 0.48 -12.04 -2.41
N ILE A 78 1.70 -11.60 -2.73
CA ILE A 78 2.89 -11.90 -1.97
C ILE A 78 2.69 -11.18 -0.63
N ASN A 79 2.33 -11.91 0.41
CA ASN A 79 2.35 -11.43 1.78
C ASN A 79 3.81 -11.19 2.20
N ASN A 80 4.42 -10.11 1.71
CA ASN A 80 5.76 -9.66 2.09
C ASN A 80 5.73 -8.92 3.45
N ILE A 81 5.06 -9.51 4.44
CA ILE A 81 5.22 -9.16 5.86
C ILE A 81 5.83 -10.39 6.53
N GLY A 82 7.05 -10.71 6.14
CA GLY A 82 7.75 -11.90 6.61
C GLY A 82 9.10 -11.99 5.94
N GLY A 83 10.09 -11.30 6.51
CA GLY A 83 11.48 -11.46 6.11
C GLY A 83 11.98 -12.87 6.42
N GLY A 84 12.74 -13.43 5.48
CA GLY A 84 13.36 -14.77 5.50
C GLY A 84 13.06 -15.43 4.17
N GLY A 85 14.02 -15.52 3.24
CA GLY A 85 14.84 -16.72 3.07
C GLY A 85 13.92 -17.89 2.72
N GLU A 86 14.00 -18.57 1.58
CA GLU A 86 15.19 -19.21 0.99
C GLU A 86 14.88 -19.49 -0.49
N GLU A 87 15.92 -19.43 -1.30
CA GLU A 87 15.98 -19.96 -2.66
C GLU A 87 15.59 -21.44 -2.75
N GLU A 88 14.98 -21.87 -3.87
CA GLU A 88 15.39 -23.06 -4.66
C GLU A 88 14.33 -23.48 -5.70
N GLY A 89 14.82 -23.76 -6.91
CA GLY A 89 14.28 -24.72 -7.90
C GLY A 89 12.80 -24.62 -8.29
N MET A 90 12.44 -24.45 -9.57
CA MET A 90 12.71 -25.47 -10.58
C MET A 90 12.52 -24.89 -11.99
N SER A 91 13.59 -24.98 -12.78
CA SER A 91 13.54 -25.05 -14.24
C SER A 91 12.65 -26.21 -14.69
N SER A 92 11.84 -25.98 -15.73
CA SER A 92 11.50 -27.00 -16.73
C SER A 92 11.12 -26.31 -18.04
N GLU A 93 12.16 -26.17 -18.85
CA GLU A 93 12.23 -25.99 -20.29
C GLU A 93 11.38 -26.99 -21.10
N SER A 94 10.67 -26.52 -22.13
CA SER A 94 10.20 -27.35 -23.25
C SER A 94 10.23 -26.56 -24.56
N ALA A 95 11.20 -26.91 -25.40
CA ALA A 95 11.32 -26.68 -26.85
C ALA A 95 10.05 -27.18 -27.59
N THR A 96 9.52 -26.69 -28.71
CA THR A 96 10.05 -25.95 -29.88
C THR A 96 8.83 -25.72 -30.80
N ASN A 97 8.55 -24.49 -31.24
CA ASN A 97 8.52 -24.18 -32.67
C ASN A 97 8.76 -22.67 -32.86
N ALA A 98 9.51 -22.37 -33.90
CA ALA A 98 9.93 -21.03 -34.24
C ALA A 98 8.81 -20.32 -35.01
N THR A 99 8.52 -19.08 -34.64
CA THR A 99 8.58 -17.97 -35.59
C THR A 99 9.11 -16.76 -34.84
N ILE A 100 10.36 -16.43 -35.13
CA ILE A 100 11.05 -15.23 -34.70
C ILE A 100 10.66 -14.13 -35.68
N SER A 101 10.04 -13.07 -35.18
CA SER A 101 10.21 -11.72 -35.71
C SER A 101 10.43 -10.85 -34.47
N SER A 102 11.66 -10.83 -33.93
CA SER A 102 12.69 -9.81 -34.21
C SER A 102 12.09 -8.40 -34.17
N CYS A 103 12.35 -7.53 -33.19
CA CYS A 103 13.48 -7.41 -32.25
C CYS A 103 12.94 -6.65 -31.01
N SER A 104 13.11 -7.12 -29.76
CA SER A 104 14.24 -6.78 -28.87
C SER A 104 14.78 -5.36 -29.12
N SER A 105 14.71 -4.44 -28.16
CA SER A 105 15.46 -4.55 -26.92
C SER A 105 15.04 -3.47 -25.92
N GLY A 106 15.04 -3.82 -24.64
CA GLY A 106 15.19 -2.84 -23.56
C GLY A 106 14.04 -2.80 -22.59
N LEU A 107 14.28 -3.27 -21.36
CA LEU A 107 13.65 -2.63 -20.21
C LEU A 107 13.87 -1.12 -20.32
N SER A 108 12.81 -0.37 -20.53
CA SER A 108 12.71 1.03 -20.12
C SER A 108 11.24 1.35 -19.93
N LEU A 109 10.88 1.49 -18.66
CA LEU A 109 9.77 2.31 -18.22
C LEU A 109 9.73 3.58 -19.08
N SER A 110 8.69 3.77 -19.87
CA SER A 110 8.35 5.09 -20.38
C SER A 110 6.85 5.24 -20.29
N LEU A 111 6.44 5.79 -19.16
CA LEU A 111 5.28 6.67 -19.07
C LEU A 111 5.27 7.57 -20.32
N GLU A 112 4.40 7.27 -21.28
CA GLU A 112 3.88 8.32 -22.16
C GLU A 112 2.60 8.82 -21.52
N ASP A 113 2.88 9.73 -20.59
CA ASP A 113 2.04 10.74 -19.99
C ASP A 113 1.11 11.37 -21.04
N ASP A 114 -0.18 11.06 -20.96
CA ASP A 114 -1.26 11.72 -21.70
C ASP A 114 -1.53 13.09 -21.04
N CYS A 115 -0.49 13.93 -20.98
CA CYS A 115 -0.59 15.29 -20.45
C CYS A 115 -1.17 16.20 -21.55
N SER A 116 -2.50 16.35 -21.53
CA SER A 116 -3.17 17.42 -22.26
C SER A 116 -2.70 18.79 -21.74
N ASP A 117 -1.84 19.44 -22.51
CA ASP A 117 -1.31 20.77 -22.24
C ASP A 117 -2.41 21.83 -22.45
N VAL A 118 -3.14 22.18 -21.39
CA VAL A 118 -4.12 23.28 -21.42
C VAL A 118 -3.35 24.59 -21.30
N THR A 119 -2.98 25.16 -22.45
CA THR A 119 -2.39 26.50 -22.53
C THR A 119 -3.45 27.56 -22.21
N LEU A 120 -3.40 28.14 -21.01
CA LEU A 120 -4.24 29.29 -20.63
C LEU A 120 -3.57 30.61 -21.06
N ALA A 121 -4.13 31.28 -22.07
CA ALA A 121 -3.67 32.59 -22.50
C ALA A 121 -4.17 33.70 -21.55
N LEU A 122 -3.24 34.39 -20.86
CA LEU A 122 -3.56 35.60 -20.10
C LEU A 122 -3.66 36.79 -21.05
N LYS A 123 -4.88 37.34 -21.18
CA LYS A 123 -5.12 38.59 -21.89
C LYS A 123 -4.91 39.76 -20.92
N LEU A 124 -3.80 40.49 -21.08
CA LEU A 124 -3.67 41.82 -20.49
C LEU A 124 -4.52 42.81 -21.29
N GLY A 125 -5.49 43.41 -20.60
CA GLY A 125 -6.21 44.62 -21.01
C GLY A 125 -6.12 45.62 -19.88
#